data_AF-A0A8S0VVY7-F1
#
_entry.id   AF-A0A8S0VVY7-F1
#
_cell.length_a   1.000
_cell.length_b   1.000
_cell.length_c   1.000
_cell.angle_alpha   90.00
_cell.angle_beta   90.00
_cell.angle_gamma   90.00
#
_symmetry.space_group_name_H-M   'P 1'
#
loop_
_entity.id
_entity.type
_entity.pdbx_description
1 polymer ?
#
loop_
_entity_poly.entity_id
_entity_poly.type
_entity_poly.pdbx_seq_one_letter_code
_entity_poly.pdbx_strand_id
1 'polypeptide(L)'
;MQMTSHFKPKRLQNGLLALGVYYSLHRSSLERAGLIGGPSTSTTPFLTPYHIFRLHGNPRMLKNLRIITLADLPPLVNGDENQGLLSLSLPDARPTSVEVDSLMLSSIGINWEHVTSVNLGDLQVEECLRLIHHAPQLCDCHIDKLSPCSEDVPVLAEHIVQGYLQSLEIEESRSS
;
A
#
# COMPACT_ATOMS: atom_id res chain seq x y z
N MET A 1 22.66 4.20 20.55
CA MET A 1 22.98 5.16 19.49
C MET A 1 21.83 5.08 18.48
N GLN A 2 20.88 6.00 18.54
CA GLN A 2 19.72 6.02 17.65
C GLN A 2 20.18 6.46 16.26
N MET A 3 20.04 5.60 15.26
CA MET A 3 20.13 6.01 13.86
C MET A 3 18.71 6.25 13.34
N THR A 4 18.26 7.50 13.44
CA THR A 4 17.08 7.99 12.72
C THR A 4 17.45 8.10 11.24
N SER A 5 16.93 7.18 10.44
CA SER A 5 17.01 7.28 8.98
C SER A 5 16.18 8.50 8.54
N HIS A 6 16.86 9.61 8.25
CA HIS A 6 16.26 10.79 7.64
C HIS A 6 16.20 10.61 6.13
N PHE A 7 15.13 10.01 5.63
CA PHE A 7 14.84 10.10 4.20
C PHE A 7 14.34 11.51 3.90
N LYS A 8 15.12 12.28 3.14
CA LYS A 8 14.65 13.56 2.60
C LYS A 8 13.89 13.27 1.31
N PRO A 9 12.57 13.48 1.26
CA PRO A 9 11.84 13.36 0.00
C PRO A 9 12.48 14.33 -1.00
N LYS A 10 13.02 13.79 -2.09
CA LYS A 10 13.59 14.60 -3.16
C LYS A 10 12.40 15.19 -3.91
N ARG A 11 12.24 16.52 -3.82
CA ARG A 11 11.19 17.24 -4.53
C ARG A 11 11.52 17.15 -6.03
N LEU A 12 10.88 16.20 -6.72
CA LEU A 12 10.98 16.11 -8.17
C LEU A 12 10.19 17.28 -8.76
N GLN A 13 10.75 17.94 -9.77
CA GLN A 13 10.04 19.02 -10.47
C GLN A 13 8.73 18.44 -11.04
N ASN A 14 7.64 19.23 -10.99
CA ASN A 14 6.30 18.92 -11.55
C ASN A 14 5.30 18.15 -10.66
N GLY A 15 5.44 18.20 -9.33
CA GLY A 15 4.40 17.67 -8.42
C GLY A 15 4.33 16.14 -8.38
N LEU A 16 5.41 15.48 -8.80
CA LEU A 16 5.63 14.06 -8.59
C LEU A 16 6.20 13.85 -7.18
N LEU A 17 5.57 12.97 -6.41
CA LEU A 17 6.05 12.58 -5.10
C LEU A 17 6.38 11.09 -5.13
N ALA A 18 7.67 10.77 -4.97
CA ALA A 18 8.15 9.42 -4.79
C ALA A 18 8.42 9.20 -3.30
N LEU A 19 7.72 8.22 -2.72
CA LEU A 19 7.96 7.80 -1.36
C LEU A 19 8.72 6.48 -1.38
N GLY A 20 10.01 6.51 -1.01
CA GLY A 20 10.80 5.30 -0.80
C GLY A 20 10.65 4.86 0.65
N VAL A 21 9.98 3.73 0.88
CA VAL A 21 9.89 3.13 2.22
C VAL A 21 11.09 2.20 2.42
N TYR A 22 11.93 2.52 3.39
CA TYR A 22 13.01 1.65 3.83
C TYR A 22 12.64 1.01 5.16
N TYR A 23 12.51 -0.31 5.18
CA TYR A 23 12.44 -1.06 6.42
C TYR A 23 13.86 -1.31 6.92
N SER A 24 14.17 -0.82 8.13
CA SER A 24 15.33 -1.31 8.89
C SER A 24 14.82 -2.30 9.92
N LEU A 25 15.07 -3.59 9.68
CA LEU A 25 14.79 -4.65 10.64
C LEU A 25 15.66 -4.44 11.89
N HIS A 26 15.06 -3.83 12.92
CA HIS A 26 15.73 -3.60 14.19
C HIS A 26 15.80 -4.90 15.01
N ARG A 27 16.73 -5.80 14.65
CA ARG A 27 16.99 -7.05 15.39
C ARG A 27 17.44 -6.79 16.84
N SER A 28 17.91 -5.58 17.15
CA SER A 28 18.58 -5.26 18.41
C SER A 28 17.66 -4.82 19.57
N SER A 29 16.33 -4.78 19.42
CA SER A 29 15.41 -4.39 20.51
C SER A 29 14.72 -5.58 21.20
N LEU A 30 14.74 -6.78 20.62
CA LEU A 30 14.09 -7.94 21.24
C LEU A 30 14.98 -8.66 22.26
N GLU A 31 16.30 -8.54 22.16
CA GLU A 31 17.25 -9.19 23.09
C GLU A 31 17.41 -8.45 24.43
N ARG A 32 16.86 -7.24 24.58
CA ARG A 32 16.91 -6.47 25.84
C ARG A 32 15.69 -6.60 26.74
N ALA A 33 14.70 -7.40 26.37
CA ALA A 33 13.51 -7.61 27.21
C ALA A 33 13.75 -8.58 28.39
N GLY A 34 14.87 -9.32 28.44
CA GLY A 34 15.28 -10.06 29.63
C GLY A 34 14.22 -11.02 30.20
N LEU A 35 13.37 -11.62 29.36
CA LEU A 35 12.35 -12.58 29.79
C LEU A 35 12.92 -14.01 29.76
N ILE A 36 13.83 -14.29 30.68
CA ILE A 36 14.11 -15.66 31.14
C ILE A 36 13.65 -15.73 32.59
N GLY A 37 12.47 -16.32 32.79
CA GLY A 37 12.04 -16.83 34.10
C GLY A 37 10.76 -16.22 34.67
N GLY A 38 9.60 -16.78 34.31
CA GLY A 38 8.38 -16.62 35.10
C GLY A 38 7.08 -16.91 34.32
N PRO A 39 6.21 -17.83 34.78
CA PRO A 39 4.87 -17.99 34.23
C PRO A 39 4.00 -16.84 34.76
N SER A 40 3.80 -15.81 33.94
CA SER A 40 2.86 -14.73 34.23
C SER A 40 2.03 -14.46 33.00
N THR A 41 0.75 -14.81 33.09
CA THR A 41 -0.32 -14.54 32.13
C THR A 41 -0.64 -13.06 32.14
N SER A 42 0.19 -12.23 31.53
CA SER A 42 -0.15 -10.83 31.23
C SER A 42 -0.17 -10.63 29.72
N THR A 43 -1.37 -10.64 29.15
CA THR A 43 -1.65 -10.21 27.78
C THR A 43 -1.34 -8.71 27.68
N THR A 44 -0.10 -8.37 27.38
CA THR A 44 0.27 -7.01 26.99
C THR A 44 -0.19 -6.77 25.56
N PRO A 45 -0.86 -5.65 25.25
CA PRO A 45 -1.22 -5.32 23.88
C PRO A 45 0.05 -5.06 23.08
N PHE A 46 0.33 -5.94 22.11
CA PHE A 46 1.36 -5.71 21.10
C PHE A 46 0.89 -4.56 20.21
N LEU A 47 1.39 -3.36 20.47
CA LEU A 47 1.28 -2.25 19.52
C LEU A 47 2.18 -2.58 18.34
N THR A 48 1.60 -3.04 17.24
CA THR A 48 2.35 -3.18 15.99
C THR A 48 2.84 -1.80 15.55
N PRO A 49 4.08 -1.70 15.05
CA PRO A 49 4.62 -0.44 14.58
C PRO A 49 3.93 -0.03 13.27
N TYR A 50 2.90 0.81 13.36
CA TYR A 50 2.36 1.50 12.18
C TYR A 50 3.36 2.58 11.74
N HIS A 51 3.86 2.48 10.51
CA HIS A 51 4.64 3.55 9.91
C HIS A 51 3.71 4.55 9.23
N ILE A 52 3.44 5.66 9.92
CA ILE A 52 2.69 6.78 9.35
C ILE A 52 3.66 7.65 8.53
N PHE A 53 3.47 7.70 7.22
CA PHE A 53 4.21 8.62 6.37
C PHE A 53 3.48 9.96 6.28
N ARG A 54 4.19 11.04 6.58
CA ARG A 54 3.70 12.40 6.33
C ARG A 54 4.39 12.98 5.11
N LEU A 55 3.59 13.36 4.12
CA LEU A 55 4.08 14.09 2.97
C LEU A 55 4.24 15.57 3.31
N HIS A 56 5.36 16.14 2.89
CA HIS A 56 5.60 17.57 2.97
C HIS A 56 5.31 18.21 1.60
N GLY A 57 4.28 19.06 1.51
CA GLY A 57 3.85 19.73 0.28
C GLY A 57 2.38 20.12 0.32
N ASN A 58 1.88 20.74 -0.76
CA ASN A 58 0.44 20.95 -0.94
C ASN A 58 -0.15 19.70 -1.62
N PRO A 59 -0.92 18.86 -0.91
CA PRO A 59 -1.48 17.63 -1.46
C PRO A 59 -2.43 17.88 -2.64
N ARG A 60 -3.03 19.08 -2.72
CA ARG A 60 -3.94 19.45 -3.83
C ARG A 60 -3.23 19.66 -5.17
N MET A 61 -1.91 19.83 -5.15
CA MET A 61 -1.11 19.97 -6.38
C MET A 61 -0.47 18.65 -6.82
N LEU A 62 -0.71 17.56 -6.08
CA LEU A 62 -0.18 16.25 -6.39
C LEU A 62 -0.95 15.68 -7.58
N LYS A 63 -0.29 15.59 -8.75
CA LYS A 63 -0.88 14.98 -9.95
C LYS A 63 -0.54 13.50 -10.07
N ASN A 64 0.68 13.16 -9.68
CA ASN A 64 1.23 11.82 -9.82
C ASN A 64 1.65 11.32 -8.43
N LEU A 65 0.99 10.27 -7.95
CA LEU A 65 1.33 9.59 -6.71
C LEU A 65 2.02 8.28 -7.06
N ARG A 66 3.28 8.11 -6.63
CA ARG A 66 4.04 6.89 -6.88
C ARG A 66 4.53 6.30 -5.55
N ILE A 67 4.06 5.10 -5.23
CA ILE A 67 4.36 4.36 -4.01
C ILE A 67 5.11 3.10 -4.40
N ILE A 68 6.43 3.13 -4.22
CA ILE A 68 7.30 2.00 -4.53
C ILE A 68 7.68 1.37 -3.20
N THR A 69 7.24 0.13 -3.01
CA THR A 69 7.76 -0.68 -1.93
C THR A 69 9.10 -1.25 -2.38
N LEU A 70 10.19 -0.84 -1.75
CA LEU A 70 11.52 -1.39 -2.02
C LEU A 70 11.63 -2.78 -1.37
N ALA A 71 10.89 -3.75 -1.88
CA ALA A 71 10.87 -5.11 -1.37
C ALA A 71 11.68 -6.05 -2.29
N ASP A 72 13.00 -6.02 -2.13
CA ASP A 72 13.82 -7.25 -2.14
C ASP A 72 13.96 -7.78 -0.70
N LEU A 73 12.99 -7.49 0.16
CA LEU A 73 13.03 -7.98 1.53
C LEU A 73 12.53 -9.42 1.51
N PRO A 74 13.33 -10.39 2.01
CA PRO A 74 12.87 -11.76 2.09
C PRO A 74 11.56 -11.79 2.87
N PRO A 75 10.57 -12.60 2.42
CA PRO A 75 9.32 -12.75 3.14
C PRO A 75 9.66 -13.03 4.60
N LEU A 76 9.14 -12.21 5.51
CA LEU A 76 9.36 -12.42 6.94
C LEU A 76 8.66 -13.72 7.29
N VAL A 77 9.40 -14.84 7.29
CA VAL A 77 8.90 -16.22 7.54
C VAL A 77 8.48 -16.44 9.00
N ASN A 78 8.18 -15.37 9.74
CA ASN A 78 7.62 -15.49 11.06
C ASN A 78 6.11 -15.38 10.92
N GLY A 79 5.42 -16.51 11.07
CA GLY A 79 3.97 -16.70 10.92
C GLY A 79 3.12 -15.96 11.94
N ASP A 80 3.42 -14.68 12.16
CA ASP A 80 2.51 -13.72 12.77
C ASP A 80 1.96 -12.88 11.62
N GLU A 81 0.78 -13.28 11.17
CA GLU A 81 -0.04 -12.68 10.12
C GLU A 81 -0.37 -11.19 10.34
N ASN A 82 0.06 -10.61 11.46
CA ASN A 82 0.03 -9.18 11.76
C ASN A 82 1.25 -8.43 11.19
N GLN A 83 1.55 -8.62 9.90
CA GLN A 83 2.52 -7.78 9.22
C GLN A 83 2.02 -6.33 9.28
N GLY A 84 2.84 -5.41 9.81
CA GLY A 84 2.44 -4.01 10.01
C GLY A 84 1.94 -3.40 8.70
N LEU A 85 0.63 -3.16 8.61
CA LEU A 85 0.04 -2.51 7.45
C LEU A 85 0.59 -1.09 7.33
N LEU A 86 1.28 -0.83 6.23
CA LEU A 86 1.68 0.51 5.84
C LEU A 86 0.44 1.30 5.39
N SER A 87 -0.17 2.06 6.29
CA SER A 87 -1.26 2.97 5.90
C SER A 87 -0.71 4.33 5.47
N LEU A 88 -1.03 4.73 4.23
CA LEU A 88 -0.80 6.06 3.70
C LEU A 88 -2.14 6.79 3.60
N SER A 89 -2.35 7.85 4.39
CA SER A 89 -3.57 8.65 4.34
C SER A 89 -3.29 10.08 3.87
N LEU A 90 -3.92 10.48 2.78
CA LEU A 90 -3.81 11.76 2.09
C LEU A 90 -5.20 12.23 1.62
N PRO A 91 -6.13 12.53 2.54
CA PRO A 91 -7.54 12.76 2.21
C PRO A 91 -7.77 13.96 1.28
N ASP A 92 -6.90 14.97 1.34
CA ASP A 92 -6.97 16.17 0.49
C ASP A 92 -6.24 16.01 -0.86
N ALA A 93 -5.54 14.90 -1.08
CA ALA A 93 -4.84 14.67 -2.34
C ALA A 93 -5.82 14.26 -3.43
N ARG A 94 -5.61 14.80 -4.63
CA ARG A 94 -6.40 14.51 -5.83
C ARG A 94 -5.48 14.12 -6.98
N PRO A 95 -4.75 13.00 -6.86
CA PRO A 95 -3.90 12.53 -7.93
C PRO A 95 -4.75 12.18 -9.14
N THR A 96 -4.24 12.49 -10.33
CA THR A 96 -4.81 12.03 -11.60
C THR A 96 -4.21 10.70 -12.03
N SER A 97 -2.96 10.43 -11.60
CA SER A 97 -2.25 9.18 -11.87
C SER A 97 -1.68 8.58 -10.59
N VAL A 98 -1.87 7.28 -10.40
CA VAL A 98 -1.42 6.53 -9.23
C VAL A 98 -0.64 5.30 -9.67
N GLU A 99 0.57 5.13 -9.14
CA GLU A 99 1.43 3.97 -9.38
C GLU A 99 1.80 3.33 -8.03
N VAL A 100 1.53 2.04 -7.85
CA VAL A 100 1.72 1.31 -6.58
C VAL A 100 2.19 -0.11 -6.86
N ASP A 101 3.34 -0.53 -6.35
CA ASP A 101 3.90 -1.83 -6.73
C ASP A 101 3.42 -3.01 -5.86
N SER A 102 3.31 -2.84 -4.54
CA SER A 102 3.05 -3.98 -3.63
C SER A 102 2.29 -3.57 -2.37
N LEU A 103 1.37 -2.61 -2.48
CA LEU A 103 0.64 -2.09 -1.33
C LEU A 103 -0.86 -2.29 -1.54
N MET A 104 -1.51 -2.88 -0.54
CA MET A 104 -2.96 -3.08 -0.55
C MET A 104 -3.69 -1.75 -0.72
N LEU A 105 -4.68 -1.70 -1.61
CA LEU A 105 -5.44 -0.48 -1.88
C LEU A 105 -6.16 0.05 -0.64
N SER A 106 -6.62 -0.86 0.23
CA SER A 106 -7.22 -0.51 1.53
C SER A 106 -6.30 0.32 2.43
N SER A 107 -4.99 0.25 2.20
CA SER A 107 -3.99 1.00 2.95
C SER A 107 -3.72 2.38 2.38
N ILE A 108 -4.28 2.72 1.22
CA ILE A 108 -4.10 4.01 0.54
C ILE A 108 -5.37 4.86 0.67
N GLY A 109 -5.39 5.72 1.68
CA GLY A 109 -6.47 6.68 1.90
C GLY A 109 -6.32 7.95 1.07
N ILE A 110 -6.59 7.88 -0.23
CA ILE A 110 -6.66 9.04 -1.16
C ILE A 110 -8.09 9.21 -1.71
N ASN A 111 -8.39 10.37 -2.31
CA ASN A 111 -9.61 10.51 -3.10
C ASN A 111 -9.41 9.90 -4.50
N TRP A 112 -10.04 8.75 -4.75
CA TRP A 112 -10.00 8.01 -6.01
C TRP A 112 -10.91 8.59 -7.12
N GLU A 113 -11.84 9.49 -6.80
CA GLU A 113 -12.84 10.03 -7.74
C GLU A 113 -12.22 10.78 -8.94
N HIS A 114 -11.01 11.30 -8.78
CA HIS A 114 -10.29 12.10 -9.77
C HIS A 114 -9.17 11.32 -10.47
N VAL A 115 -8.97 10.05 -10.10
CA VAL A 115 -7.92 9.22 -10.66
C VAL A 115 -8.39 8.74 -12.03
N THR A 116 -7.59 9.05 -13.05
CA THR A 116 -7.86 8.68 -14.44
C THR A 116 -6.94 7.57 -14.93
N SER A 117 -5.79 7.37 -14.29
CA SER A 117 -4.83 6.33 -14.65
C SER A 117 -4.25 5.66 -13.42
N VAL A 118 -4.21 4.32 -13.43
CA VAL A 118 -3.60 3.51 -12.38
C VAL A 118 -2.66 2.48 -12.97
N ASN A 119 -1.53 2.28 -12.29
CA ASN A 119 -0.62 1.16 -12.50
C ASN A 119 -0.38 0.50 -11.13
N LEU A 120 -0.87 -0.72 -10.96
CA LEU A 120 -0.85 -1.42 -9.67
C LEU A 120 -0.15 -2.76 -9.82
N GLY A 121 0.62 -3.16 -8.81
CA GLY A 121 1.22 -4.48 -8.71
C GLY A 121 0.64 -5.30 -7.55
N ASP A 122 0.71 -6.63 -7.68
CA ASP A 122 0.37 -7.61 -6.64
C ASP A 122 -1.03 -7.41 -6.03
N LEU A 123 -2.04 -7.25 -6.89
CA LEU A 123 -3.39 -6.91 -6.47
C LEU A 123 -4.29 -8.16 -6.37
N GLN A 124 -5.21 -8.18 -5.41
CA GLN A 124 -6.28 -9.18 -5.37
C GLN A 124 -7.44 -8.76 -6.29
N VAL A 125 -8.15 -9.74 -6.88
CA VAL A 125 -9.33 -9.49 -7.73
C VAL A 125 -10.35 -8.56 -7.05
N GLU A 126 -10.57 -8.73 -5.75
CA GLU A 126 -11.53 -7.92 -4.99
C GLU A 126 -11.10 -6.46 -4.83
N GLU A 127 -9.80 -6.25 -4.66
CA GLU A 127 -9.23 -4.90 -4.58
C GLU A 127 -9.31 -4.21 -5.93
N CYS A 128 -9.07 -4.94 -7.03
CA CYS A 128 -9.31 -4.45 -8.39
C CYS A 128 -10.77 -4.01 -8.59
N LEU A 129 -11.74 -4.84 -8.21
CA LEU A 129 -13.15 -4.49 -8.33
C LEU A 129 -13.51 -3.27 -7.47
N ARG A 130 -12.99 -3.19 -6.24
CA ARG A 130 -13.16 -2.02 -5.37
C ARG A 130 -12.56 -0.78 -6.00
N LEU A 131 -11.38 -0.86 -6.62
CA LEU A 131 -10.77 0.28 -7.30
C LEU A 131 -11.66 0.83 -8.40
N ILE A 132 -12.14 -0.05 -9.28
CA ILE A 132 -13.01 0.32 -10.41
C ILE A 132 -14.30 0.97 -9.89
N HIS A 133 -14.84 0.49 -8.77
CA HIS A 133 -16.00 1.10 -8.11
C HIS A 133 -15.71 2.50 -7.54
N HIS A 134 -14.56 2.70 -6.89
CA HIS A 134 -14.21 3.96 -6.23
C HIS A 134 -13.60 5.02 -7.16
N ALA A 135 -13.12 4.62 -8.35
CA ALA A 135 -12.51 5.49 -9.34
C ALA A 135 -13.41 5.61 -10.60
N PRO A 136 -14.57 6.29 -10.52
CA PRO A 136 -15.52 6.38 -11.63
C PRO A 136 -14.95 7.04 -12.90
N GLN A 137 -13.92 7.90 -12.75
CA GLN A 137 -13.23 8.56 -13.86
C GLN A 137 -12.03 7.79 -14.40
N LEU A 138 -11.83 6.54 -13.96
CA LEU A 138 -10.71 5.73 -14.41
C LEU A 138 -10.82 5.44 -15.91
N CYS A 139 -9.79 5.82 -16.66
CA CYS A 139 -9.69 5.61 -18.10
C CYS A 139 -8.71 4.47 -18.42
N ASP A 140 -7.57 4.45 -17.72
CA ASP A 140 -6.47 3.52 -17.98
C ASP A 140 -6.15 2.75 -16.70
N CYS A 141 -6.25 1.43 -16.75
CA CYS A 141 -5.95 0.54 -15.63
C CYS A 141 -4.98 -0.56 -16.08
N HIS A 142 -3.79 -0.56 -15.49
CA HIS A 142 -2.81 -1.63 -15.67
C HIS A 142 -2.56 -2.31 -14.33
N ILE A 143 -2.68 -3.64 -14.31
CA ILE A 143 -2.47 -4.47 -13.12
C ILE A 143 -1.41 -5.52 -13.43
N ASP A 144 -0.24 -5.35 -12.81
CA ASP A 144 0.81 -6.36 -12.77
C ASP A 144 0.49 -7.38 -11.67
N LYS A 145 0.44 -8.67 -12.01
CA LYS A 145 0.17 -9.80 -11.10
C LYS A 145 -1.15 -9.71 -10.34
N LEU A 146 -2.22 -10.14 -11.01
CA LEU A 146 -3.51 -10.33 -10.34
C LEU A 146 -3.56 -11.69 -9.63
N SER A 147 -3.80 -11.65 -8.32
CA SER A 147 -3.97 -12.83 -7.47
C SER A 147 -5.47 -13.18 -7.30
N PRO A 148 -5.84 -14.48 -7.30
CA PRO A 148 -7.23 -14.88 -7.04
C PRO A 148 -7.64 -14.48 -5.63
N CYS A 149 -8.92 -14.24 -5.41
CA CYS A 149 -9.39 -13.89 -4.07
C CYS A 149 -9.36 -15.08 -3.11
N SER A 150 -9.18 -14.81 -1.83
CA SER A 150 -9.37 -15.82 -0.78
C SER A 150 -10.84 -16.29 -0.78
N GLU A 151 -11.10 -17.53 -0.38
CA GLU A 151 -12.36 -18.25 -0.65
C GLU A 151 -13.66 -17.66 -0.01
N ASP A 152 -13.61 -16.52 0.68
CA ASP A 152 -14.70 -16.00 1.53
C ASP A 152 -15.28 -14.63 1.10
N VAL A 153 -15.12 -14.24 -0.16
CA VAL A 153 -15.54 -12.91 -0.59
C VAL A 153 -17.03 -12.85 -0.85
N PRO A 154 -17.78 -11.95 -0.20
CA PRO A 154 -19.15 -11.68 -0.60
C PRO A 154 -19.14 -11.18 -2.04
N VAL A 155 -19.76 -11.96 -2.93
CA VAL A 155 -19.96 -11.58 -4.33
C VAL A 155 -20.51 -10.16 -4.35
N LEU A 156 -19.75 -9.23 -4.94
CA LEU A 156 -20.24 -7.88 -5.24
C LEU A 156 -21.39 -8.06 -6.24
N ALA A 157 -22.61 -8.09 -5.71
CA ALA A 157 -23.83 -8.30 -6.50
C ALA A 157 -24.21 -7.06 -7.33
N GLU A 158 -23.46 -5.96 -7.16
CA GLU A 158 -23.70 -4.72 -7.87
C GLU A 158 -22.99 -4.73 -9.22
N HIS A 159 -23.78 -4.46 -10.26
CA HIS A 159 -23.29 -4.36 -11.62
C HIS A 159 -22.49 -3.06 -11.78
N ILE A 160 -21.16 -3.16 -11.77
CA ILE A 160 -20.28 -2.01 -11.93
C ILE A 160 -20.27 -1.60 -13.41
N VAL A 161 -20.87 -0.45 -13.73
CA VAL A 161 -20.81 0.14 -15.07
C VAL A 161 -19.81 1.28 -15.05
N GLN A 162 -18.60 1.05 -15.60
CA GLN A 162 -17.64 2.12 -15.83
C GLN A 162 -17.77 2.65 -17.26
N GLY A 163 -18.28 3.87 -17.40
CA GLY A 163 -18.47 4.52 -18.71
C GLY A 163 -17.20 5.14 -19.31
N TYR A 164 -16.15 5.31 -18.50
CA TYR A 164 -14.93 6.03 -18.90
C TYR A 164 -13.71 5.11 -19.11
N LEU A 165 -13.79 3.84 -18.72
CA LEU A 165 -12.69 2.89 -18.86
C LEU A 165 -12.43 2.59 -20.34
N GLN A 166 -11.24 2.97 -20.81
CA GLN A 166 -10.81 2.80 -22.20
C GLN A 166 -9.82 1.64 -22.34
N SER A 167 -8.95 1.47 -21.34
CA SER A 167 -7.95 0.39 -21.31
C SER A 167 -7.97 -0.33 -19.96
N LEU A 168 -8.05 -1.65 -20.01
CA LEU A 168 -7.88 -2.54 -18.87
C LEU A 168 -6.90 -3.63 -19.27
N GLU A 169 -5.70 -3.58 -18.70
CA GLU A 169 -4.63 -4.53 -18.92
C GLU A 169 -4.34 -5.27 -17.62
N ILE A 170 -4.33 -6.60 -17.70
CA ILE A 170 -4.07 -7.47 -16.56
C ILE A 170 -2.98 -8.44 -16.97
N GLU A 171 -1.85 -8.40 -16.27
CA GLU A 171 -0.78 -9.37 -16.43
C GLU A 171 -0.93 -10.50 -15.40
N GLU A 172 -1.00 -11.73 -15.90
CA GLU A 172 -1.14 -12.91 -15.06
C GLU A 172 0.22 -13.30 -14.47
N SER A 173 0.25 -13.54 -13.16
CA SER A 173 1.41 -14.04 -12.44
C SER A 173 1.76 -15.43 -12.97
N ARG A 174 2.79 -15.54 -13.82
CA ARG A 174 3.33 -16.84 -14.20
C ARG A 174 4.01 -17.47 -13.00
N SER A 175 3.32 -18.36 -12.31
CA SER A 175 3.91 -19.26 -11.32
C SER A 175 5.00 -20.08 -12.03
N SER A 176 6.25 -19.81 -11.69
CA SER A 176 7.43 -20.53 -12.17
C SER A 176 7.85 -21.63 -11.20
#